data_AF-A0A9D1EED8-F1
#
_entry.id   AF-A0A9D1EED8-F1
#
_cell.length_a   1.000
_cell.length_b   1.000
_cell.length_c   1.000
_cell.angle_alpha   90.00
_cell.angle_beta   90.00
_cell.angle_gamma   90.00
#
_symmetry.space_group_name_H-M   'P 1'
#
loop_
_entity.id
_entity.type
_entity.pdbx_description
1 polymer ?
#
loop_
_entity_poly.entity_id
_entity_poly.type
_entity_poly.pdbx_seq_one_letter_code
_entity_poly.pdbx_strand_id
1 'polypeptide(L)'
;MCNYNLKNDLSIKELALPIRTVNALNRAQITTLQQLQMLSIQELIQIRGIGEIGLQTLLSACEKYSIHIPSKPAFSHSSFIKLLSHKTIILFQKVNISTLEDVPLHSTEELVQWCEGNIFRAAKIYKELKSAGIATHSSGSPFLFEVPSFPAVSVSSLLWHGIYRIDQFLSMTEKELYHVRNLGKKRIDELLELKKEYSTQSFINA
;
A
#
# COMPACT_ATOMS: atom_id res chain seq x y z
N MET A 1 -22.78 32.19 -15.30
CA MET A 1 -21.51 31.49 -14.99
C MET A 1 -21.39 31.38 -13.49
N CYS A 2 -21.60 30.19 -12.93
CA CYS A 2 -21.35 29.92 -11.51
C CYS A 2 -20.30 28.82 -11.43
N ASN A 3 -19.06 29.24 -11.21
CA ASN A 3 -17.94 28.39 -10.80
C ASN A 3 -18.19 27.96 -9.35
N TYR A 4 -18.39 26.66 -9.12
CA TYR A 4 -18.23 26.06 -7.79
C TYR A 4 -17.28 24.87 -7.89
N ASN A 5 -15.99 25.21 -7.88
CA ASN A 5 -14.87 24.31 -7.64
C ASN A 5 -14.78 23.97 -6.15
N LEU A 6 -15.88 23.41 -5.59
CA LEU A 6 -16.06 23.14 -4.16
C LEU A 6 -16.20 21.64 -3.86
N LYS A 7 -16.09 20.76 -4.86
CA LYS A 7 -16.38 19.32 -4.74
C LYS A 7 -15.17 18.41 -4.47
N ASN A 8 -13.94 18.93 -4.47
CA ASN A 8 -12.75 18.06 -4.43
C ASN A 8 -12.48 17.46 -3.04
N ASP A 9 -12.85 18.16 -1.96
CA ASP A 9 -12.64 17.70 -0.58
C ASP A 9 -13.92 17.25 0.14
N LEU A 10 -15.05 17.19 -0.57
CA LEU A 10 -16.31 16.75 0.04
C LEU A 10 -16.15 15.31 0.57
N SER A 11 -16.51 15.12 1.84
CA SER A 11 -16.44 13.81 2.46
C SER A 11 -17.58 12.94 1.94
N ILE A 12 -17.33 11.64 1.76
CA ILE A 12 -18.38 10.67 1.40
C ILE A 12 -19.48 10.62 2.48
N LYS A 13 -19.19 11.09 3.71
CA LYS A 13 -20.20 11.23 4.77
C LYS A 13 -21.34 12.17 4.38
N GLU A 14 -21.10 13.12 3.47
CA GLU A 14 -22.12 14.08 3.00
C GLU A 14 -23.09 13.47 1.97
N LEU A 15 -22.74 12.32 1.38
CA LEU A 15 -23.60 11.61 0.43
C LEU A 15 -24.81 10.91 1.10
N ALA A 16 -24.95 11.02 2.43
CA ALA A 16 -26.02 10.39 3.21
C ALA A 16 -26.21 8.89 2.88
N LEU A 17 -25.09 8.19 2.64
CA LEU A 17 -25.10 6.78 2.27
C LEU A 17 -25.44 5.89 3.48
N PRO A 18 -25.98 4.68 3.24
CA PRO A 18 -26.13 3.68 4.30
C PRO A 18 -24.82 3.42 5.02
N ILE A 19 -24.88 3.26 6.34
CA ILE A 19 -23.69 3.05 7.20
C ILE A 19 -22.82 1.89 6.70
N ARG A 20 -23.43 0.84 6.12
CA ARG A 20 -22.71 -0.31 5.56
C ARG A 20 -21.87 0.08 4.35
N THR A 21 -22.42 0.88 3.44
CA THR A 21 -21.72 1.40 2.26
C THR A 21 -20.60 2.35 2.67
N VAL A 22 -20.86 3.26 3.62
CA VAL A 22 -19.84 4.15 4.19
C VAL A 22 -18.70 3.34 4.83
N ASN A 23 -19.01 2.30 5.59
CA ASN A 23 -18.00 1.44 6.21
C ASN A 23 -17.22 0.60 5.18
N ALA A 24 -17.86 0.16 4.09
CA ALA A 24 -17.17 -0.50 3.00
C ALA A 24 -16.16 0.43 2.32
N LEU A 25 -16.58 1.67 2.01
CA LEU A 25 -15.73 2.71 1.41
C LEU A 25 -14.58 3.12 2.35
N ASN A 26 -14.86 3.37 3.62
CA ASN A 26 -13.83 3.70 4.62
C ASN A 26 -12.80 2.55 4.79
N ARG A 27 -13.25 1.29 4.77
CA ARG A 27 -12.33 0.14 4.79
C ARG A 27 -11.45 0.08 3.54
N ALA A 28 -11.98 0.50 2.40
CA ALA A 28 -11.25 0.69 1.15
C ALA A 28 -10.42 1.99 1.11
N GLN A 29 -10.45 2.81 2.18
CA GLN A 29 -9.77 4.12 2.27
C GLN A 29 -10.25 5.12 1.22
N ILE A 30 -11.49 4.95 0.77
CA ILE A 30 -12.21 5.95 -0.01
C ILE A 30 -12.93 6.79 1.04
N THR A 31 -12.48 8.03 1.23
CA THR A 31 -13.03 8.97 2.22
C THR A 31 -13.51 10.29 1.60
N THR A 32 -13.10 10.56 0.35
CA THR A 32 -13.46 11.77 -0.41
C THR A 32 -14.19 11.43 -1.72
N LEU A 33 -14.98 12.37 -2.22
CA LEU A 33 -15.66 12.24 -3.52
C LEU A 33 -14.69 12.10 -4.68
N GLN A 34 -13.55 12.79 -4.64
CA GLN A 34 -12.53 12.67 -5.67
C GLN A 34 -12.03 11.21 -5.79
N GLN A 35 -11.73 10.56 -4.66
CA GLN A 35 -11.31 9.16 -4.65
C GLN A 35 -12.40 8.22 -5.19
N LEU A 36 -13.67 8.57 -4.95
CA LEU A 36 -14.79 7.81 -5.47
C LEU A 36 -14.91 7.94 -7.00
N GLN A 37 -14.70 9.14 -7.55
CA GLN A 37 -14.76 9.42 -8.99
C GLN A 37 -13.61 8.79 -9.79
N MET A 38 -12.50 8.47 -9.12
CA MET A 38 -11.38 7.76 -9.73
C MET A 38 -11.67 6.27 -9.96
N LEU A 39 -12.73 5.74 -9.34
CA LEU A 39 -13.13 4.35 -9.47
C LEU A 39 -14.31 4.22 -10.43
N SER A 40 -14.28 3.17 -11.23
CA SER A 40 -15.39 2.78 -12.08
C SER A 40 -16.43 1.94 -11.33
N ILE A 41 -17.62 1.85 -11.93
CA ILE A 41 -18.69 0.96 -11.45
C ILE A 41 -18.19 -0.48 -11.26
N GLN A 42 -17.34 -0.96 -12.19
CA GLN A 42 -16.75 -2.29 -12.13
C GLN A 42 -15.74 -2.46 -10.98
N GLU A 43 -15.06 -1.41 -10.55
CA GLU A 43 -14.13 -1.46 -9.41
C GLU A 43 -14.87 -1.33 -8.09
N LEU A 44 -15.93 -0.51 -8.04
CA LEU A 44 -16.76 -0.32 -6.85
C LEU A 44 -17.48 -1.61 -6.44
N ILE A 45 -17.98 -2.40 -7.39
CA ILE A 45 -18.68 -3.66 -7.08
C ILE A 45 -17.75 -4.72 -6.47
N GLN A 46 -16.45 -4.66 -6.75
CA GLN A 46 -15.44 -5.60 -6.23
C GLN A 46 -15.05 -5.28 -4.77
N ILE A 47 -15.38 -4.08 -4.28
CA ILE A 47 -15.14 -3.72 -2.88
C ILE A 47 -16.02 -4.57 -1.98
N ARG A 48 -15.35 -5.35 -1.12
CA ARG A 48 -15.99 -6.22 -0.13
C ARG A 48 -17.00 -5.43 0.72
N GLY A 49 -18.28 -5.76 0.55
CA GLY A 49 -19.38 -5.20 1.33
C GLY A 49 -20.17 -4.07 0.66
N ILE A 50 -19.86 -3.68 -0.58
CA ILE A 50 -20.74 -2.83 -1.39
C ILE A 50 -21.84 -3.70 -2.01
N GLY A 51 -21.48 -4.74 -2.78
CA GLY A 51 -22.46 -5.59 -3.48
C GLY A 51 -23.39 -4.79 -4.41
N GLU A 52 -24.34 -5.47 -5.05
CA GLU A 52 -25.24 -4.81 -6.01
C GLU A 52 -26.12 -3.75 -5.35
N ILE A 53 -26.67 -4.05 -4.16
CA ILE A 53 -27.56 -3.13 -3.43
C ILE A 53 -26.81 -1.87 -2.97
N GLY A 54 -25.60 -2.04 -2.44
CA GLY A 54 -24.77 -0.90 -2.01
C GLY A 54 -24.31 -0.06 -3.19
N LEU A 55 -24.04 -0.68 -4.35
CA LEU A 55 -23.68 0.02 -5.58
C LEU A 55 -24.85 0.83 -6.12
N GLN A 56 -26.06 0.27 -6.20
CA GLN A 56 -27.25 1.01 -6.63
C GLN A 56 -27.49 2.23 -5.74
N THR A 57 -27.42 2.04 -4.42
CA THR A 57 -27.61 3.14 -3.46
C THR A 57 -26.54 4.23 -3.62
N LEU A 58 -25.30 3.82 -3.88
CA LEU A 58 -24.18 4.73 -4.13
C LEU A 58 -24.38 5.52 -5.42
N LEU A 59 -24.80 4.87 -6.51
CA LEU A 59 -25.07 5.51 -7.79
C LEU A 59 -26.22 6.51 -7.68
N SER A 60 -27.34 6.14 -7.06
CA SER A 60 -28.46 7.05 -6.82
C SER A 60 -28.06 8.27 -5.98
N ALA A 61 -27.23 8.08 -4.96
CA ALA A 61 -26.68 9.19 -4.19
C ALA A 61 -25.78 10.08 -5.06
N CYS A 62 -24.89 9.50 -5.86
CA CYS A 62 -24.01 10.25 -6.76
C CYS A 62 -24.81 11.04 -7.80
N GLU A 63 -25.87 10.47 -8.37
CA GLU A 63 -26.80 11.15 -9.29
C GLU A 63 -27.43 12.38 -8.64
N LYS A 64 -27.92 12.25 -7.40
CA LYS A 64 -28.53 13.36 -6.64
C LYS A 64 -27.59 14.55 -6.46
N TYR A 65 -26.29 14.29 -6.33
CA TYR A 65 -25.28 15.33 -6.20
C TYR A 65 -24.61 15.70 -7.53
N SER A 66 -25.10 15.20 -8.67
CA SER A 66 -24.51 15.39 -10.00
C SER A 66 -23.01 15.03 -10.01
N ILE A 67 -22.69 13.87 -9.45
CA ILE A 67 -21.36 13.26 -9.42
C ILE A 67 -21.35 12.16 -10.47
N HIS A 68 -20.50 12.30 -11.47
CA HIS A 68 -20.35 11.29 -12.50
C HIS A 68 -19.32 10.24 -12.08
N ILE A 69 -19.70 8.97 -12.08
CA ILE A 69 -18.81 7.82 -11.88
C ILE A 69 -18.59 7.17 -13.24
N PRO A 70 -17.34 6.95 -13.67
CA PRO A 70 -17.05 6.31 -14.95
C PRO A 70 -17.60 4.87 -15.00
N SER A 71 -18.31 4.52 -16.07
CA SER A 71 -18.91 3.18 -16.23
C SER A 71 -17.88 2.09 -16.52
N LYS A 72 -16.80 2.47 -17.21
CA LYS A 72 -15.64 1.64 -17.51
C LYS A 72 -14.42 2.22 -16.78
N PRO A 73 -13.52 1.39 -16.25
CA PRO A 73 -12.25 1.89 -15.73
C PRO A 73 -11.54 2.72 -16.81
N ALA A 74 -10.92 3.82 -16.40
CA ALA A 74 -10.13 4.67 -17.31
C ALA A 74 -8.94 3.90 -17.94
N PHE A 75 -8.61 2.73 -17.40
CA PHE A 75 -7.52 1.87 -17.84
C PHE A 75 -8.00 0.44 -18.12
N SER A 76 -7.34 -0.24 -19.07
CA SER A 76 -7.55 -1.65 -19.38
C SER A 76 -6.92 -2.53 -18.28
N HIS A 77 -7.69 -2.79 -17.23
CA HIS A 77 -7.22 -3.33 -15.94
C HIS A 77 -7.52 -4.83 -15.70
N SER A 78 -7.79 -5.65 -16.72
CA SER A 78 -8.24 -7.03 -16.49
C SER A 78 -7.18 -7.92 -15.78
N SER A 79 -5.89 -7.62 -15.94
CA SER A 79 -4.78 -8.30 -15.23
C SER A 79 -4.47 -7.67 -13.86
N PHE A 80 -4.74 -6.37 -13.70
CA PHE A 80 -4.35 -5.54 -12.56
C PHE A 80 -5.14 -5.85 -11.27
N ILE A 81 -6.45 -6.11 -11.41
CA ILE A 81 -7.39 -6.25 -10.28
C ILE A 81 -7.30 -7.62 -9.61
N LYS A 82 -6.81 -8.65 -10.32
CA LYS A 82 -6.69 -9.99 -9.73
C LYS A 82 -5.51 -10.13 -8.77
N LEU A 83 -4.45 -9.32 -8.93
CA LEU A 83 -3.18 -9.50 -8.23
C LEU A 83 -2.93 -8.46 -7.13
N LEU A 84 -3.44 -7.23 -7.29
CA LEU A 84 -3.24 -6.16 -6.33
C LEU A 84 -4.50 -5.87 -5.54
N SER A 85 -4.35 -5.47 -4.28
CA SER A 85 -5.49 -5.04 -3.48
C SER A 85 -6.01 -3.68 -3.98
N HIS A 86 -7.32 -3.44 -3.84
CA HIS A 86 -7.92 -2.14 -4.19
C HIS A 86 -7.22 -0.94 -3.53
N LYS A 87 -6.63 -1.14 -2.34
CA LYS A 87 -5.87 -0.09 -1.63
C LYS A 87 -4.61 0.33 -2.38
N THR A 88 -3.96 -0.63 -3.02
CA THR A 88 -2.77 -0.42 -3.85
C THR A 88 -3.15 0.29 -5.14
N ILE A 89 -4.26 -0.12 -5.77
CA ILE A 89 -4.77 0.50 -7.00
C ILE A 89 -5.11 1.97 -6.78
N ILE A 90 -5.89 2.29 -5.73
CA ILE A 90 -6.22 3.68 -5.39
C ILE A 90 -4.97 4.51 -5.12
N LEU A 91 -3.95 3.91 -4.48
CA LEU A 91 -2.69 4.62 -4.25
C LEU A 91 -2.01 4.96 -5.57
N PHE A 92 -1.86 3.99 -6.47
CA PHE A 92 -1.21 4.18 -7.77
C PHE A 92 -1.90 5.25 -8.61
N GLN A 93 -3.22 5.27 -8.63
CA GLN A 93 -3.97 6.33 -9.31
C GLN A 93 -3.69 7.72 -8.73
N LYS A 94 -3.51 7.86 -7.40
CA LYS A 94 -3.16 9.14 -6.78
C LYS A 94 -1.79 9.67 -7.19
N VAL A 95 -0.85 8.77 -7.48
CA VAL A 95 0.52 9.12 -7.88
C VAL A 95 0.72 9.06 -9.39
N ASN A 96 -0.38 9.09 -10.17
CA ASN A 96 -0.41 9.04 -11.63
C ASN A 96 0.27 7.81 -12.26
N ILE A 97 0.40 6.72 -11.52
CA ILE A 97 0.85 5.43 -12.06
C ILE A 97 -0.33 4.82 -12.80
N SER A 98 -0.17 4.74 -14.12
CA SER A 98 -1.23 4.34 -15.03
C SER A 98 -1.10 2.87 -15.45
N THR A 99 0.13 2.32 -15.42
CA THR A 99 0.44 0.94 -15.83
C THR A 99 1.41 0.26 -14.85
N LEU A 100 1.47 -1.08 -14.87
CA LEU A 100 2.44 -1.83 -14.06
C LEU A 100 3.86 -1.64 -14.59
N GLU A 101 4.02 -1.21 -15.85
CA GLU A 101 5.32 -0.91 -16.46
C GLU A 101 5.94 0.35 -15.85
N ASP A 102 5.10 1.26 -15.34
CA ASP A 102 5.57 2.46 -14.64
C ASP A 102 6.15 2.12 -13.26
N VAL A 103 5.72 1.02 -12.62
CA VAL A 103 6.12 0.68 -11.24
C VAL A 103 7.61 0.26 -11.10
N PRO A 104 8.18 -0.61 -11.94
CA PRO A 104 9.62 -0.93 -11.92
C PRO A 104 10.55 0.25 -12.20
N LEU A 105 10.04 1.31 -12.86
CA LEU A 105 10.81 2.53 -13.10
C LEU A 105 11.05 3.33 -11.80
N HIS A 106 10.32 2.98 -10.75
CA HIS A 106 10.37 3.63 -9.46
C HIS A 106 11.13 2.82 -8.40
N SER A 107 11.86 3.53 -7.54
CA SER A 107 12.62 2.90 -6.47
C SER A 107 11.73 2.51 -5.28
N THR A 108 12.23 1.64 -4.40
CA THR A 108 11.50 1.32 -3.15
C THR A 108 11.31 2.56 -2.27
N GLU A 109 12.23 3.53 -2.33
CA GLU A 109 12.10 4.82 -1.65
C GLU A 109 10.88 5.60 -2.13
N GLU A 110 10.63 5.63 -3.44
CA GLU A 110 9.46 6.30 -4.01
C GLU A 110 8.16 5.59 -3.61
N LEU A 111 8.16 4.26 -3.55
CA LEU A 111 7.04 3.49 -3.01
C LEU A 111 6.72 3.88 -1.55
N VAL A 112 7.76 4.08 -0.73
CA VAL A 112 7.61 4.56 0.65
C VAL A 112 7.06 5.99 0.68
N GLN A 113 7.52 6.86 -0.22
CA GLN A 113 7.01 8.24 -0.35
C GLN A 113 5.54 8.28 -0.74
N TRP A 114 5.10 7.45 -1.69
CA TRP A 114 3.68 7.31 -2.03
C TRP A 114 2.85 6.89 -0.82
N CYS A 115 3.42 6.09 0.06
CA CYS A 115 2.79 5.69 1.31
C CYS A 115 2.87 6.74 2.43
N GLU A 116 3.24 8.00 2.12
CA GLU A 116 3.42 9.09 3.10
C GLU A 116 4.43 8.70 4.21
N GLY A 117 5.46 7.91 3.85
CA GLY A 117 6.45 7.40 4.80
C GLY A 117 5.98 6.20 5.64
N ASN A 118 4.77 5.69 5.42
CA ASN A 118 4.28 4.52 6.15
C ASN A 118 4.94 3.22 5.67
N ILE A 119 5.99 2.79 6.37
CA ILE A 119 6.79 1.61 6.01
C ILE A 119 5.99 0.31 6.02
N PHE A 120 5.03 0.14 6.93
CA PHE A 120 4.19 -1.07 6.96
C PHE A 120 3.29 -1.16 5.73
N ARG A 121 2.76 -0.02 5.28
CA ARG A 121 1.97 0.06 4.06
C ARG A 121 2.85 -0.23 2.84
N ALA A 122 4.04 0.36 2.78
CA ALA A 122 5.01 0.11 1.70
C ALA A 122 5.41 -1.37 1.62
N ALA A 123 5.76 -1.99 2.75
CA ALA A 123 6.11 -3.42 2.82
C ALA A 123 4.98 -4.34 2.33
N LYS A 124 3.73 -3.99 2.65
CA LYS A 124 2.56 -4.73 2.17
C LYS A 124 2.40 -4.61 0.66
N ILE A 125 2.51 -3.39 0.11
CA ILE A 125 2.40 -3.15 -1.33
C ILE A 125 3.56 -3.82 -2.07
N TYR A 126 4.78 -3.72 -1.55
CA TYR A 126 5.95 -4.42 -2.09
C TYR A 126 5.70 -5.93 -2.22
N LYS A 127 5.09 -6.56 -1.20
CA LYS A 127 4.73 -7.98 -1.27
C LYS A 127 3.71 -8.27 -2.36
N GLU A 128 2.68 -7.44 -2.51
CA GLU A 128 1.68 -7.56 -3.59
C GLU A 128 2.33 -7.45 -4.97
N LEU A 129 3.22 -6.46 -5.15
CA LEU A 129 4.00 -6.27 -6.38
C LEU A 129 4.91 -7.46 -6.69
N LYS A 130 5.66 -7.95 -5.69
CA LYS A 130 6.54 -9.12 -5.84
C LYS A 130 5.77 -10.38 -6.23
N SER A 131 4.58 -10.59 -5.66
CA SER A 131 3.68 -11.68 -6.06
C SER A 131 3.12 -11.52 -7.48
N ALA A 132 3.04 -10.29 -7.99
CA ALA A 132 2.71 -9.99 -9.38
C ALA A 132 3.92 -10.07 -10.34
N GLY A 133 5.11 -10.45 -9.84
CA GLY A 133 6.33 -10.53 -10.65
C GLY A 133 7.02 -9.18 -10.87
N ILE A 134 6.63 -8.14 -10.12
CA ILE A 134 7.18 -6.79 -10.23
C ILE A 134 8.21 -6.61 -9.12
N ALA A 135 9.44 -6.31 -9.52
CA ALA A 135 10.51 -5.97 -8.60
C ALA A 135 10.75 -4.46 -8.60
N THR A 136 10.69 -3.85 -7.42
CA THR A 136 11.27 -2.53 -7.15
C THR A 136 12.62 -2.74 -6.46
N HIS A 137 13.52 -1.79 -6.59
CA HIS A 137 14.87 -1.85 -6.04
C HIS A 137 15.17 -0.61 -5.20
N SER A 138 15.86 -0.80 -4.08
CA SER A 138 16.46 0.30 -3.32
C SER A 138 17.70 0.84 -4.07
N SER A 139 17.90 2.15 -4.07
CA SER A 139 19.13 2.77 -4.62
C SER A 139 20.35 2.67 -3.68
N GLY A 140 20.15 2.18 -2.45
CA GLY A 140 21.17 2.05 -1.41
C GLY A 140 20.99 0.78 -0.58
N SER A 141 21.19 0.87 0.75
CA SER A 141 20.97 -0.28 1.64
C SER A 141 19.53 -0.77 1.52
N PRO A 142 19.29 -2.06 1.21
CA PRO A 142 17.94 -2.56 0.94
C PRO A 142 17.05 -2.47 2.19
N PHE A 143 15.76 -2.24 1.97
CA PHE A 143 14.77 -2.39 3.04
C PHE A 143 14.69 -3.85 3.51
N LEU A 144 14.42 -4.05 4.81
CA LEU A 144 14.34 -5.40 5.41
C LEU A 144 13.31 -6.30 4.72
N PHE A 145 12.22 -5.73 4.19
CA PHE A 145 11.17 -6.50 3.49
C PHE A 145 11.54 -6.88 2.05
N GLU A 146 12.59 -6.30 1.48
CA GLU A 146 13.11 -6.70 0.16
C GLU A 146 13.91 -8.01 0.25
N VAL A 147 14.57 -8.20 1.39
CA VAL A 147 15.52 -9.28 1.64
C VAL A 147 14.79 -10.61 1.86
N PRO A 148 14.91 -11.59 0.94
CA PRO A 148 14.12 -12.83 1.02
C PRO A 148 14.47 -13.73 2.22
N SER A 149 15.71 -13.66 2.71
CA SER A 149 16.20 -14.46 3.84
C SER A 149 15.64 -13.97 5.18
N PHE A 150 15.10 -12.75 5.25
CA PHE A 150 14.55 -12.20 6.48
C PHE A 150 13.16 -12.79 6.78
N PRO A 151 12.94 -13.37 7.98
CA PRO A 151 11.62 -13.85 8.37
C PRO A 151 10.61 -12.69 8.46
N ALA A 152 9.45 -12.83 7.81
CA ALA A 152 8.44 -11.76 7.75
C ALA A 152 7.98 -11.24 9.13
N VAL A 153 7.96 -12.11 10.15
CA VAL A 153 7.59 -11.69 11.50
C VAL A 153 8.72 -10.90 12.17
N SER A 154 9.97 -11.27 11.90
CA SER A 154 11.13 -10.51 12.37
C SER A 154 11.18 -9.13 11.72
N VAL A 155 10.94 -9.05 10.41
CA VAL A 155 10.78 -7.76 9.71
C VAL A 155 9.71 -6.92 10.40
N SER A 156 8.52 -7.46 10.63
CA SER A 156 7.43 -6.72 11.28
C SER A 156 7.83 -6.17 12.66
N SER A 157 8.47 -7.00 13.50
CA SER A 157 8.95 -6.56 14.82
C SER A 157 10.01 -5.48 14.73
N LEU A 158 10.96 -5.58 13.79
CA LEU A 158 12.01 -4.58 13.58
C LEU A 158 11.43 -3.25 13.06
N LEU A 159 10.46 -3.30 12.15
CA LEU A 159 9.74 -2.11 11.67
C LEU A 159 9.05 -1.36 12.83
N TRP A 160 8.47 -2.10 13.79
CA TRP A 160 7.86 -1.50 14.99
C TRP A 160 8.86 -0.78 15.90
N HIS A 161 10.14 -1.16 15.83
CA HIS A 161 11.26 -0.53 16.54
C HIS A 161 12.00 0.53 15.72
N GLY A 162 11.46 0.91 14.55
CA GLY A 162 12.05 1.95 13.71
C GLY A 162 13.22 1.48 12.84
N ILE A 163 13.43 0.17 12.73
CA ILE A 163 14.52 -0.42 11.95
C ILE A 163 13.94 -0.90 10.62
N TYR A 164 14.31 -0.22 9.54
CA TYR A 164 13.69 -0.38 8.21
C TYR A 164 14.63 -0.95 7.18
N ARG A 165 15.94 -0.73 7.33
CA ARG A 165 16.98 -1.12 6.39
C ARG A 165 18.01 -2.05 7.00
N ILE A 166 18.76 -2.72 6.12
CA ILE A 166 19.80 -3.67 6.53
C ILE A 166 20.94 -2.98 7.26
N ASP A 167 21.42 -1.83 6.80
CA ASP A 167 22.46 -1.06 7.48
C ASP A 167 22.10 -0.68 8.92
N GLN A 168 20.86 -0.22 9.14
CA GLN A 168 20.31 0.06 10.46
C GLN A 168 20.31 -1.20 11.32
N PHE A 169 19.85 -2.33 10.79
CA PHE A 169 19.88 -3.62 11.50
C PHE A 169 21.32 -4.09 11.82
N LEU A 170 22.26 -3.91 10.90
CA LEU A 170 23.68 -4.24 11.09
C LEU A 170 24.33 -3.33 12.15
N SER A 171 23.86 -2.10 12.32
CA SER A 171 24.35 -1.19 13.38
C SER A 171 23.83 -1.52 14.78
N MET A 172 22.74 -2.31 14.91
CA MET A 172 22.17 -2.66 16.21
C MET A 172 23.10 -3.55 17.03
N THR A 173 23.19 -3.30 18.32
CA THR A 173 23.82 -4.23 19.27
C THR A 173 22.94 -5.44 19.52
N GLU A 174 23.55 -6.54 19.96
CA GLU A 174 22.82 -7.74 20.40
C GLU A 174 21.85 -7.42 21.55
N LYS A 175 22.26 -6.54 22.49
CA LYS A 175 21.41 -6.09 23.58
C LYS A 175 20.16 -5.39 23.08
N GLU A 176 20.26 -4.54 22.06
CA GLU A 176 19.10 -3.86 21.48
C GLU A 176 18.14 -4.85 20.80
N LEU A 177 18.66 -5.89 20.14
CA LEU A 177 17.82 -6.95 19.56
C LEU A 177 16.98 -7.67 20.60
N TYR A 178 17.50 -7.91 21.80
CA TYR A 178 16.73 -8.51 22.91
C TYR A 178 15.62 -7.60 23.46
N HIS A 179 15.68 -6.28 23.22
CA HIS A 179 14.63 -5.34 23.63
C HIS A 179 13.52 -5.18 22.57
N VAL A 180 13.70 -5.77 21.38
CA VAL A 180 12.68 -5.76 20.34
C VAL A 180 11.50 -6.63 20.77
N ARG A 181 10.39 -5.96 21.09
CA ARG A 181 9.09 -6.60 21.38
C ARG A 181 8.73 -7.63 20.31
N ASN A 182 8.13 -8.74 20.75
CA ASN A 182 7.66 -9.84 19.88
C ASN A 182 8.77 -10.59 19.11
N LEU A 183 10.03 -10.51 19.55
CA LEU A 183 11.08 -11.43 19.16
C LEU A 183 11.39 -12.41 20.31
N GLY A 184 11.15 -13.70 20.05
CA GLY A 184 11.58 -14.76 20.96
C GLY A 184 13.04 -15.15 20.71
N LYS A 185 13.69 -15.76 21.72
CA LYS A 185 15.12 -16.14 21.68
C LYS A 185 15.55 -16.81 20.37
N LYS A 186 14.80 -17.82 19.91
CA LYS A 186 15.09 -18.53 18.64
C LYS A 186 15.22 -17.57 17.44
N ARG A 187 14.35 -16.58 17.33
CA ARG A 187 14.39 -15.62 16.22
C ARG A 187 15.53 -14.62 16.36
N ILE A 188 15.91 -14.28 17.59
CA ILE A 188 17.08 -13.45 17.84
C ILE A 188 18.33 -14.21 17.40
N ASP A 189 18.45 -15.49 17.74
CA ASP A 189 19.55 -16.34 17.30
C ASP A 189 19.62 -16.41 15.75
N GLU A 190 18.48 -16.62 15.08
CA GLU A 190 18.38 -16.58 13.61
C GLU A 190 18.82 -15.23 13.02
N LEU A 191 18.41 -14.11 13.63
CA LEU A 191 18.81 -12.77 13.21
C LEU A 191 20.30 -12.50 13.44
N LEU A 192 20.88 -13.00 14.53
CA LEU A 192 22.31 -12.86 14.81
C LEU A 192 23.16 -13.64 13.79
N GLU A 193 22.71 -14.83 13.38
CA GLU A 193 23.33 -15.59 12.29
C GLU A 193 23.26 -14.81 10.96
N LEU A 194 22.07 -14.30 10.59
CA LEU A 194 21.91 -13.44 9.41
C LEU A 194 22.82 -12.21 9.49
N LYS A 195 22.92 -11.58 10.66
CA LYS A 195 23.79 -10.42 10.89
C LYS A 195 25.26 -10.75 10.61
N LYS A 196 25.75 -11.93 11.02
CA LYS A 196 27.11 -12.39 10.69
C LYS A 196 27.27 -12.59 9.19
N GLU A 197 26.33 -13.27 8.54
CA GLU A 197 26.35 -13.50 7.10
C GLU A 197 26.46 -12.19 6.30
N TYR A 198 25.57 -11.23 6.58
CA TYR A 198 25.58 -9.93 5.90
C TYR A 198 26.80 -9.07 6.26
N SER A 199 27.34 -9.20 7.47
CA SER A 199 28.59 -8.53 7.87
C SER A 199 29.81 -9.10 7.14
N THR A 200 29.80 -10.40 6.82
CA THR A 200 30.86 -11.04 6.03
C THR A 200 30.74 -10.80 4.53
N GLN A 201 29.53 -10.53 4.03
CA GLN A 201 29.27 -10.26 2.60
C GLN A 201 29.56 -8.81 2.17
N SER A 202 29.73 -7.86 3.11
CA SER A 202 29.76 -6.43 2.80
C SER A 202 31.09 -5.74 3.16
N PHE A 203 32.17 -6.07 2.44
CA PHE A 203 33.24 -5.13 2.01
C PHE A 203 33.96 -5.65 0.75
N ILE A 204 33.23 -6.32 -0.16
CA ILE A 204 33.66 -6.49 -1.56
C ILE A 204 32.57 -5.85 -2.42
N ASN A 205 32.62 -4.52 -2.49
CA ASN A 205 32.49 -3.72 -3.70
C ASN A 205 32.59 -2.25 -3.26
N ALA A 206 33.81 -1.74 -3.44
CA ALA A 206 34.14 -0.32 -3.44
C ALA A 206 33.45 0.41 -4.60
#